data_AF-W5SAW1-F1
#
_entry.id   AF-W5SAW1-F1
#
_cell.length_a   1.000
_cell.length_b   1.000
_cell.length_c   1.000
_cell.angle_alpha   90.00
_cell.angle_beta   90.00
_cell.angle_gamma   90.00
#
_symmetry.space_group_name_H-M   'P 1'
#
loop_
_entity.id
_entity.type
_entity.pdbx_description
1 polymer ?
#
loop_
_entity_poly.entity_id
_entity_poly.type
_entity_poly.pdbx_seq_one_letter_code
_entity_poly.pdbx_strand_id
1 'polypeptide(L)'
;MLNKNNTNLGIIFLQNLMEFFGYSDTSDDEIFEIGIKKAIDIYKYMNTLYLTSMQKMEVKECKQIVIELETILNKIHNLINAINADADPALIEELRLERNTLMETKTKLLKEELEVRGKKGGKR
;
A
#
# COMPACT_ATOMS: atom_id res chain seq x y z
N MET A 1 7.32 2.99 5.09
CA MET A 1 8.36 3.01 6.15
C MET A 1 8.06 1.83 7.07
N LEU A 2 8.99 0.90 7.26
CA LEU A 2 8.90 -0.05 8.37
C LEU A 2 8.96 0.79 9.65
N ASN A 3 7.85 0.87 10.38
CA ASN A 3 7.78 1.59 11.64
C ASN A 3 8.77 0.93 12.60
N LYS A 4 9.72 1.68 13.19
CA LYS A 4 10.73 1.16 14.13
C LYS A 4 10.11 0.31 15.24
N ASN A 5 8.86 0.59 15.62
CA ASN A 5 8.11 -0.20 16.60
C ASN A 5 7.82 -1.64 16.14
N ASN A 6 7.51 -1.85 14.85
CA ASN A 6 7.20 -3.19 14.33
C ASN A 6 8.44 -4.08 14.29
N THR A 7 9.60 -3.50 13.93
CA THR A 7 10.89 -4.21 13.95
C THR A 7 11.30 -4.58 15.38
N ASN A 8 11.15 -3.65 16.34
CA ASN A 8 11.45 -3.92 17.74
C ASN A 8 10.54 -5.02 18.33
N LEU A 9 9.24 -4.98 18.04
CA LEU A 9 8.32 -6.04 18.47
C LEU A 9 8.67 -7.40 17.85
N GLY A 10 9.09 -7.42 16.58
CA GLY A 10 9.60 -8.64 15.93
C GLY A 10 10.86 -9.19 16.59
N ILE A 11 11.80 -8.34 17.00
CA ILE A 11 13.02 -8.74 17.72
C ILE A 11 12.67 -9.32 19.10
N ILE A 12 11.80 -8.65 19.86
CA ILE A 12 11.35 -9.12 21.18
C ILE A 12 10.67 -10.49 21.07
N PHE A 13 9.83 -10.68 20.05
CA PHE A 13 9.18 -11.97 19.79
C PHE A 13 10.20 -13.08 19.53
N LEU A 14 11.22 -12.83 18.69
CA LEU A 14 12.28 -13.80 18.42
C LEU A 14 13.12 -14.12 19.66
N GLN A 15 13.39 -13.13 20.50
CA GLN A 15 14.11 -13.32 21.77
C GLN A 15 13.31 -14.24 22.72
N ASN A 16 12.02 -13.96 22.91
CA ASN A 16 11.16 -14.79 23.74
C ASN A 16 11.02 -16.22 23.20
N LEU A 17 11.04 -16.40 21.88
CA LEU A 17 11.04 -17.72 21.23
C LEU A 17 12.34 -18.49 21.49
N MET A 18 13.49 -17.84 21.34
CA MET A 18 14.79 -18.46 21.64
C MET A 18 14.90 -18.84 23.12
N GLU A 19 14.42 -17.96 24.01
CA GLU A 19 14.39 -18.23 25.45
C GLU A 19 13.47 -19.42 25.77
N PHE A 20 12.28 -19.46 25.17
CA PHE A 20 11.33 -20.57 25.31
C PHE A 20 11.91 -21.91 24.84
N PHE A 21 12.60 -21.94 23.69
CA PHE A 21 13.27 -23.15 23.20
C PHE A 21 14.53 -23.51 23.99
N GLY A 22 15.13 -22.55 24.70
CA GLY A 22 16.29 -22.78 25.56
C GLY A 22 15.97 -23.47 26.89
N TYR A 23 14.69 -23.57 27.28
CA TYR A 23 14.27 -24.21 28.53
C TYR A 23 14.02 -25.73 28.44
N SER A 24 14.14 -26.36 27.27
CA SER A 24 13.97 -27.81 27.14
C SER A 24 15.31 -28.55 27.10
N ASP A 25 15.69 -29.18 28.21
CA ASP A 25 16.88 -30.05 28.25
C ASP A 25 16.64 -31.42 27.60
N THR A 26 15.42 -31.74 27.16
CA THR A 26 15.10 -33.01 26.48
C THR A 26 14.04 -32.83 25.39
N SER A 27 14.17 -33.58 24.29
CA SER A 27 13.27 -33.55 23.12
C SER A 27 11.98 -34.35 23.27
N ASP A 28 11.80 -35.04 24.39
CA ASP A 28 10.68 -35.97 24.66
C ASP A 28 9.64 -35.41 25.64
N ASP A 29 9.68 -34.10 25.89
CA ASP A 29 8.76 -33.45 26.82
C ASP A 29 7.52 -32.93 26.09
N GLU A 30 6.33 -33.44 26.43
CA GLU A 30 5.03 -33.03 25.88
C GLU A 30 4.85 -31.50 25.96
N ILE A 31 5.45 -30.87 26.97
CA ILE A 31 5.49 -29.42 27.18
C ILE A 31 6.24 -28.71 26.03
N PHE A 32 7.34 -29.27 25.55
CA PHE A 32 8.10 -28.73 24.43
C PHE A 32 7.31 -28.80 23.11
N GLU A 33 6.62 -29.92 22.87
CA GLU A 33 5.76 -30.08 21.69
C GLU A 33 4.57 -29.11 21.69
N ILE A 34 3.92 -28.95 22.85
CA ILE A 34 2.86 -27.93 23.06
C ILE A 34 3.42 -26.54 22.78
N GLY A 35 4.62 -26.26 23.27
CA GLY A 35 5.34 -25.03 23.05
C GLY A 35 5.59 -24.69 21.58
N ILE A 36 6.12 -25.66 20.82
CA ILE A 36 6.32 -25.53 19.36
C ILE A 36 4.97 -25.27 18.66
N LYS A 37 3.91 -25.99 19.03
CA LYS A 37 2.57 -25.76 18.45
C LYS A 37 2.09 -24.33 18.70
N LYS A 38 2.25 -23.81 19.91
CA LYS A 38 1.91 -22.41 20.24
C LYS A 38 2.74 -21.40 19.47
N ALA A 39 4.04 -21.64 19.31
CA ALA A 39 4.91 -20.80 18.47
C ALA A 39 4.42 -20.75 17.01
N ILE A 40 4.07 -21.90 16.44
CA ILE A 40 3.54 -22.02 15.08
C ILE A 40 2.19 -21.28 14.96
N ASP A 41 1.30 -21.42 15.95
CA ASP A 41 0.01 -20.73 15.96
C ASP A 41 0.17 -19.20 16.00
N ILE A 42 1.11 -18.70 16.82
CA ILE A 42 1.41 -17.26 16.87
C ILE A 42 2.00 -16.79 15.54
N TYR A 43 2.92 -17.55 14.94
CA TYR A 43 3.46 -17.23 13.62
C TYR A 43 2.36 -17.14 12.56
N LYS A 44 1.45 -18.12 12.51
CA LYS A 44 0.30 -18.13 11.59
C LYS A 44 -0.60 -16.91 11.80
N TYR A 45 -0.86 -16.55 13.05
CA TYR A 45 -1.65 -15.38 13.39
C TYR A 45 -0.98 -14.08 12.93
N MET A 46 0.32 -13.91 13.22
CA MET A 46 1.10 -12.75 12.76
C MET A 46 1.12 -12.64 11.23
N ASN A 47 1.32 -13.76 10.53
CA ASN A 47 1.30 -13.77 9.07
C ASN A 47 -0.08 -13.39 8.51
N THR A 48 -1.16 -13.87 9.15
CA THR A 48 -2.54 -13.50 8.79
C THR A 48 -2.80 -12.01 8.96
N LEU A 49 -2.34 -11.41 10.07
CA LEU A 49 -2.45 -9.97 10.31
C LEU A 49 -1.69 -9.17 9.24
N TYR A 50 -0.49 -9.61 8.90
CA TYR A 50 0.34 -8.98 7.87
C TYR A 50 -0.34 -9.02 6.50
N LEU A 51 -0.79 -10.20 6.07
CA LEU A 51 -1.47 -10.41 4.79
C LEU A 51 -2.77 -9.59 4.70
N THR A 52 -3.59 -9.62 5.75
CA THR A 52 -4.84 -8.85 5.81
C THR A 52 -4.57 -7.36 5.72
N SER A 53 -3.52 -6.88 6.38
CA SER A 53 -3.14 -5.46 6.34
C SER A 53 -2.65 -5.04 4.97
N MET A 54 -1.84 -5.88 4.31
CA MET A 54 -1.41 -5.67 2.92
C MET A 54 -2.60 -5.61 1.96
N GLN A 55 -3.52 -6.57 2.04
CA GLN A 55 -4.72 -6.57 1.20
C GLN A 55 -5.58 -5.32 1.40
N LYS A 56 -5.75 -4.87 2.65
CA LYS A 56 -6.46 -3.62 2.95
C LYS A 56 -5.77 -2.40 2.34
N MET A 57 -4.44 -2.34 2.39
CA MET A 57 -3.67 -1.26 1.76
C MET A 57 -3.85 -1.28 0.24
N GLU A 58 -3.70 -2.45 -0.37
CA GLU A 58 -3.87 -2.63 -1.82
C GLU A 58 -5.28 -2.21 -2.28
N VAL A 59 -6.33 -2.68 -1.60
CA VAL A 59 -7.71 -2.29 -1.91
C VAL A 59 -7.92 -0.78 -1.76
N LYS A 60 -7.35 -0.17 -0.73
CA LYS A 60 -7.45 1.29 -0.51
C LYS A 60 -6.75 2.07 -1.64
N GLU A 61 -5.55 1.67 -2.01
CA GLU A 61 -4.79 2.28 -3.11
C GLU A 61 -5.51 2.10 -4.45
N CYS A 62 -6.01 0.89 -4.76
CA CYS A 62 -6.79 0.63 -5.96
C CYS A 62 -8.06 1.47 -6.03
N LYS A 63 -8.81 1.60 -4.92
CA LYS A 63 -10.01 2.47 -4.87
C LYS A 63 -9.66 3.93 -5.15
N GLN A 64 -8.56 4.42 -4.59
CA GLN A 64 -8.10 5.79 -4.85
C GLN A 64 -7.77 5.99 -6.34
N ILE A 65 -7.05 5.04 -6.95
CA ILE A 65 -6.71 5.09 -8.38
C ILE A 65 -7.99 5.14 -9.23
N VAL A 66 -8.98 4.29 -8.93
CA VAL A 66 -10.25 4.26 -9.67
C VAL A 66 -10.97 5.61 -9.60
N ILE A 67 -11.10 6.20 -8.41
CA ILE A 67 -11.75 7.52 -8.23
C ILE A 67 -11.04 8.62 -9.04
N GLU A 68 -9.71 8.59 -9.08
CA GLU A 68 -8.94 9.57 -9.85
C GLU A 68 -9.13 9.39 -11.35
N LEU A 69 -9.16 8.14 -11.84
CA LEU A 69 -9.45 7.84 -13.25
C LEU A 69 -10.87 8.25 -13.64
N GLU A 70 -11.86 8.00 -12.79
CA GLU A 70 -13.25 8.45 -13.00
C GLU A 70 -13.33 9.98 -13.09
N THR A 71 -12.61 10.70 -12.24
CA THR A 71 -12.56 12.17 -12.26
C THR A 71 -11.99 12.69 -13.58
N ILE A 72 -10.90 12.11 -14.05
CA ILE A 72 -10.28 12.46 -15.34
C ILE A 72 -11.25 12.16 -16.49
N LEU A 73 -11.87 10.97 -16.48
CA LEU A 73 -12.81 10.54 -17.50
C LEU A 73 -14.02 11.49 -17.59
N ASN A 74 -14.58 11.90 -16.45
CA ASN A 74 -15.70 12.84 -16.42
C ASN A 74 -15.35 14.19 -17.04
N LYS A 75 -14.14 14.72 -16.80
CA LYS A 75 -13.70 15.97 -17.45
C LYS A 75 -13.55 15.80 -18.97
N ILE A 76 -13.04 14.67 -19.42
CA ILE A 76 -12.94 14.36 -20.86
C ILE A 76 -14.34 14.29 -21.49
N HIS A 77 -15.29 13.60 -20.85
CA HIS A 77 -16.67 13.52 -21.33
C HIS A 77 -17.33 14.90 -21.38
N ASN A 78 -17.16 15.75 -20.36
CA ASN A 78 -17.72 17.10 -20.36
C ASN A 78 -17.18 17.93 -21.52
N LEU A 79 -15.87 17.83 -21.80
CA LEU A 79 -15.26 18.51 -22.94
C LEU A 79 -15.81 17.98 -24.28
N ILE A 80 -15.90 16.66 -24.45
CA ILE A 80 -16.46 16.04 -25.66
C ILE A 80 -17.92 16.48 -25.86
N ASN A 81 -18.72 16.49 -24.80
CA ASN A 81 -20.11 16.90 -24.86
C ASN A 81 -20.25 18.38 -25.24
N ALA A 82 -19.41 19.26 -24.68
CA ALA A 82 -19.39 20.67 -25.04
C ALA A 82 -19.03 20.88 -26.52
N ILE A 83 -18.05 20.14 -27.04
CA ILE A 83 -17.67 20.18 -28.46
C ILE A 83 -18.82 19.69 -29.34
N ASN A 84 -19.43 18.56 -29.00
CA ASN A 84 -20.51 17.96 -29.80
C ASN A 84 -21.81 18.78 -29.77
N ALA A 85 -22.00 19.60 -28.75
CA ALA A 85 -23.15 20.48 -28.61
C ALA A 85 -22.95 21.85 -29.29
N ASP A 86 -21.84 22.06 -30.01
CA ASP A 86 -21.43 23.38 -30.54
C ASP A 86 -21.52 24.48 -29.46
N ALA A 87 -21.09 24.15 -28.24
CA ALA A 87 -21.07 25.10 -27.14
C ALA A 87 -20.13 26.28 -27.44
N ASP A 88 -20.31 27.38 -26.70
CA ASP A 88 -19.47 28.56 -26.81
C ASP A 88 -17.97 28.19 -26.81
N PRO A 89 -17.18 28.62 -27.81
CA PRO A 89 -15.74 28.40 -27.87
C PRO A 89 -15.01 28.78 -26.57
N ALA A 90 -15.48 29.79 -25.83
CA ALA A 90 -14.91 30.17 -24.55
C ALA A 90 -15.06 29.06 -23.48
N LEU A 91 -16.23 28.42 -23.42
CA LEU A 91 -16.50 27.30 -22.52
C LEU A 91 -15.68 26.06 -22.89
N ILE A 92 -15.53 25.79 -24.19
CA ILE A 92 -14.69 24.68 -24.67
C ILE A 92 -13.24 24.88 -24.25
N GLU A 93 -12.72 26.12 -24.34
CA GLU A 93 -11.35 26.42 -23.95
C GLU A 93 -11.16 26.36 -22.42
N GLU A 94 -12.13 26.82 -21.64
CA GLU A 94 -12.12 26.67 -20.18
C GLU A 94 -12.02 25.19 -19.77
N LEU A 95 -12.89 24.33 -20.32
CA LEU A 95 -12.90 22.89 -20.03
C LEU A 95 -11.59 22.21 -20.49
N ARG A 96 -11.02 22.66 -21.61
CA ARG A 96 -9.74 22.17 -22.12
C ARG A 96 -8.59 22.51 -21.18
N LEU A 97 -8.52 23.75 -20.70
CA LEU A 97 -7.53 24.21 -19.73
C LEU A 97 -7.67 23.43 -18.42
N GLU A 98 -8.88 23.28 -17.90
CA GLU A 98 -9.13 22.54 -16.66
C GLU A 98 -8.67 21.08 -16.76
N ARG A 99 -8.97 20.41 -17.88
CA ARG A 99 -8.48 19.05 -18.18
C ARG A 99 -6.95 19.01 -18.24
N ASN A 100 -6.33 19.96 -18.94
CA ASN A 100 -4.87 20.02 -19.10
C ASN A 100 -4.17 20.20 -17.75
N THR A 101 -4.62 21.15 -16.93
CA THR A 101 -4.07 21.42 -15.59
C THR A 101 -4.19 20.21 -14.68
N LEU A 102 -5.34 19.51 -14.70
CA LEU A 102 -5.51 18.28 -13.92
C LEU A 102 -4.50 17.20 -14.37
N MET A 103 -4.41 16.96 -15.68
CA MET A 103 -3.47 15.96 -16.24
C MET A 103 -2.02 16.29 -15.90
N GLU A 104 -1.61 17.55 -16.03
CA GLU A 104 -0.26 17.99 -15.72
C GLU A 104 0.07 17.81 -14.24
N THR A 105 -0.85 18.23 -13.35
CA THR A 105 -0.69 18.09 -11.90
C THR A 105 -0.54 16.63 -11.50
N LYS A 106 -1.41 15.75 -12.01
CA LYS A 106 -1.37 14.32 -11.71
C LYS A 106 -0.12 13.64 -12.27
N THR A 107 0.29 14.00 -13.49
CA THR A 107 1.51 13.48 -14.11
C THR A 107 2.76 13.89 -13.33
N LYS A 108 2.83 15.15 -12.87
CA LYS A 108 3.93 15.65 -12.04
C LYS A 108 4.03 14.90 -10.72
N LEU A 109 2.92 14.73 -9.99
CA LEU A 109 2.89 13.98 -8.74
C LEU A 109 3.35 12.54 -8.94
N LEU A 110 2.87 11.86 -9.98
CA LEU A 110 3.29 10.49 -10.29
C LEU A 110 4.80 10.41 -10.58
N LYS A 111 5.35 11.37 -11.33
CA LYS A 111 6.79 11.43 -11.61
C LYS A 111 7.61 11.64 -10.34
N GLU A 112 7.18 12.53 -9.46
CA GLU A 112 7.83 12.78 -8.16
C GLU A 112 7.82 11.52 -7.27
N GLU A 113 6.70 10.80 -7.21
CA GLU A 113 6.61 9.54 -6.46
C GLU A 113 7.55 8.45 -7.02
N LEU A 114 7.62 8.30 -8.35
CA LEU A 114 8.51 7.35 -9.02
C LEU A 114 9.99 7.69 -8.79
N GLU A 115 10.36 8.98 -8.87
CA GLU A 115 11.73 9.43 -8.60
C GLU A 115 12.14 9.23 -7.14
N VAL A 116 11.23 9.46 -6.18
CA VAL A 116 11.47 9.20 -4.75
C VAL A 116 11.68 7.70 -4.49
N ARG A 117 10.96 6.82 -5.20
CA ARG A 117 11.16 5.37 -5.12
C ARG A 117 12.49 4.94 -5.77
N GLY A 118 12.85 5.52 -6.93
CA GLY A 118 14.12 5.25 -7.61
C GLY A 118 15.36 5.66 -6.80
N LYS A 119 15.33 6.81 -6.14
CA LYS A 119 16.44 7.28 -5.28
C LYS A 119 16.65 6.43 -4.02
N LYS A 120 15.62 5.74 -3.53
CA LYS A 120 15.73 4.82 -2.37
C LYS A 120 16.27 3.43 -2.73
N GLY A 121 16.26 3.05 -4.01
CA GLY A 121 16.84 1.79 -4.50
C GLY A 121 18.32 1.86 -4.89
N GLY A 122 18.90 3.07 -4.96
CA GLY A 122 20.26 3.32 -5.48
C GLY A 122 21.38 3.46 -4.43
N LYS A 123 21.14 3.13 -3.16
CA LYS A 123 22.22 2.99 -2.16
C LYS A 123 22.48 1.51 -1.89
N ARG A 124 23.27 0.90 -2.76
CA ARG A 124 24.10 -0.28 -2.46
C ARG A 124 25.54 0.14 -2.58
#